data_AF-A0A8D8R3E7-F1
#
_entry.id   AF-A0A8D8R3E7-F1
#
_cell.length_a   1.000
_cell.length_b   1.000
_cell.length_c   1.000
_cell.angle_alpha   90.00
_cell.angle_beta   90.00
_cell.angle_gamma   90.00
#
_symmetry.space_group_name_H-M   'P 1'
#
loop_
_entity.id
_entity.type
_entity.pdbx_description
1 polymer ?
#
loop_
_entity_poly.entity_id
_entity_poly.type
_entity_poly.pdbx_seq_one_letter_code
_entity_poly.pdbx_strand_id
1 'polypeptide(L)'
;MDKEMYTHMSCNSDPSLIIDRGIALHKMIRLITHALGGEAYLNFIGNEFGHPEWLDFPRAGNNSSYWHARRQWNLVDDENLRYKYLSRFDAAMNVTEERVKWLCSDPAYVSCKHEGDKVIVFERAGLLFVFNFHGHQSFTDYRVGVETPGSYKVILDSDSSHFGGFNRLDPSTAYETYPEPWNNRRHSIKLYLPTRTGLILSNNPVEPIYP
;
A
#
# COMPACT_ATOMS: atom_id res chain seq x y z
N MET A 1 10.90 11.78 3.41
CA MET A 1 10.33 12.90 2.65
C MET A 1 10.87 14.21 3.21
N ASP A 2 10.91 14.37 4.54
CA ASP A 2 11.67 15.43 5.21
C ASP A 2 11.37 16.83 4.61
N LYS A 3 12.37 17.69 4.37
CA LYS A 3 12.17 19.03 3.84
C LYS A 3 11.54 19.09 2.43
N GLU A 4 11.60 18.02 1.65
CA GLU A 4 10.99 18.01 0.31
C GLU A 4 9.46 18.01 0.37
N MET A 5 8.86 17.64 1.51
CA MET A 5 7.41 17.73 1.71
C MET A 5 6.88 19.16 1.53
N TYR A 6 7.70 20.17 1.80
CA TYR A 6 7.30 21.57 1.72
C TYR A 6 7.37 22.16 0.31
N THR A 7 8.01 21.46 -0.64
CA THR A 7 8.29 21.99 -1.99
C THR A 7 7.80 21.09 -3.12
N HIS A 8 7.74 19.77 -2.90
CA HIS A 8 7.45 18.78 -3.95
C HIS A 8 6.15 17.99 -3.69
N MET A 9 5.34 18.43 -2.73
CA MET A 9 3.98 17.88 -2.52
C MET A 9 2.92 18.53 -3.39
N SER A 10 3.26 19.52 -4.23
CA SER A 10 2.36 19.99 -5.26
C SER A 10 2.26 18.96 -6.40
N CYS A 11 1.08 18.84 -6.99
CA CYS A 11 0.89 18.11 -8.24
C CYS A 11 1.62 18.77 -9.42
N ASN A 12 1.94 20.06 -9.32
CA ASN A 12 2.56 20.86 -10.38
C ASN A 12 4.07 21.09 -10.17
N SER A 13 4.66 20.57 -9.09
CA SER A 13 6.10 20.65 -8.87
C SER A 13 6.86 19.71 -9.81
N ASP A 14 8.14 19.98 -10.01
CA ASP A 14 9.04 19.06 -10.70
C ASP A 14 9.03 17.66 -10.05
N PRO A 15 9.33 16.59 -10.83
CA PRO A 15 9.41 15.24 -10.28
C PRO A 15 10.48 15.12 -9.18
N SER A 16 10.16 14.43 -8.09
CA SER A 16 11.11 14.09 -7.03
C SER A 16 11.04 12.60 -6.71
N LEU A 17 12.15 11.90 -6.96
CA LEU A 17 12.31 10.49 -6.59
C LEU A 17 12.19 10.26 -5.07
N ILE A 18 12.45 11.29 -4.26
CA ILE A 18 12.34 11.24 -2.80
C ILE A 18 10.88 11.29 -2.37
N ILE A 19 10.05 12.12 -3.02
CA ILE A 19 8.60 12.14 -2.80
C ILE A 19 7.95 10.87 -3.33
N ASP A 20 8.30 10.44 -4.55
CA ASP A 20 7.75 9.21 -5.14
C ASP A 20 8.05 7.99 -4.26
N ARG A 21 9.29 7.89 -3.76
CA ARG A 21 9.68 6.89 -2.76
C ARG A 21 8.83 6.97 -1.49
N GLY A 22 8.65 8.18 -0.98
CA GLY A 22 7.93 8.44 0.26
C GLY A 22 6.46 8.04 0.19
N ILE A 23 5.78 8.44 -0.89
CA ILE A 23 4.37 8.11 -1.13
C ILE A 23 4.20 6.60 -1.27
N ALA A 24 5.04 5.94 -2.06
CA ALA A 24 4.98 4.49 -2.25
C ALA A 24 5.18 3.73 -0.93
N LEU A 25 6.26 4.02 -0.20
CA LEU A 25 6.56 3.34 1.05
C LEU A 25 5.55 3.64 2.15
N HIS A 26 4.99 4.85 2.22
CA HIS A 26 3.96 5.19 3.20
C HIS A 26 2.72 4.29 3.05
N LYS A 27 2.26 4.10 1.81
CA LYS A 27 1.15 3.18 1.49
C LYS A 27 1.51 1.74 1.84
N MET A 28 2.68 1.26 1.39
CA MET A 28 3.10 -0.12 1.61
C MET A 28 3.28 -0.49 3.09
N ILE A 29 3.93 0.39 3.87
CA ILE A 29 4.16 0.15 5.31
C ILE A 29 2.84 0.05 6.06
N ARG A 30 1.88 0.92 5.74
CA ARG A 30 0.56 0.88 6.34
C ARG A 30 -0.20 -0.38 5.94
N LEU A 31 -0.20 -0.72 4.65
CA LEU A 31 -0.88 -1.91 4.17
C LEU A 31 -0.30 -3.20 4.79
N ILE A 32 1.03 -3.37 4.82
CA ILE A 32 1.61 -4.58 5.43
C ILE A 32 1.33 -4.65 6.94
N THR A 33 1.33 -3.51 7.64
CA THR A 33 0.95 -3.46 9.07
C THR A 33 -0.51 -3.84 9.25
N HIS A 34 -1.40 -3.30 8.41
CA HIS A 34 -2.85 -3.56 8.47
C HIS A 34 -3.21 -4.99 8.08
N ALA A 35 -2.47 -5.61 7.16
CA ALA A 35 -2.76 -6.94 6.65
C ALA A 35 -2.08 -8.07 7.43
N LEU A 36 -0.90 -7.83 8.02
CA LEU A 36 -0.07 -8.86 8.66
C LEU A 36 0.19 -8.61 10.16
N GLY A 37 -0.09 -7.40 10.67
CA GLY A 37 0.32 -6.99 12.02
C GLY A 37 -0.53 -7.50 13.18
N GLY A 38 -1.77 -7.95 12.93
CA GLY A 38 -2.66 -8.48 13.97
C GLY A 38 -4.13 -8.52 13.57
N GLU A 39 -5.01 -8.47 14.56
CA GLU A 39 -6.47 -8.62 14.46
C GLU A 39 -7.23 -7.28 14.49
N ALA A 40 -6.52 -6.16 14.59
CA ALA A 40 -7.08 -4.82 14.54
C ALA A 40 -6.06 -3.83 13.96
N TYR A 41 -6.55 -2.70 13.47
CA TYR A 41 -5.72 -1.60 12.99
C TYR A 41 -6.09 -0.29 13.71
N LEU A 42 -5.07 0.54 13.97
CA LEU A 42 -5.23 1.84 14.60
C LEU A 42 -4.43 2.87 13.80
N ASN A 43 -5.04 4.03 13.58
CA ASN A 43 -4.38 5.17 12.96
C ASN A 43 -4.57 6.43 13.81
N PHE A 44 -3.49 7.17 14.04
CA PHE A 44 -3.54 8.45 14.75
C PHE A 44 -3.89 9.59 13.79
N ILE A 45 -4.73 10.51 14.24
CA ILE A 45 -5.28 11.60 13.41
C ILE A 45 -4.20 12.36 12.61
N GLY A 46 -4.39 12.47 11.30
CA GLY A 46 -3.44 13.09 10.36
C GLY A 46 -2.50 12.10 9.68
N ASN A 47 -2.19 10.94 10.28
CA ASN A 47 -1.29 9.97 9.67
C ASN A 47 -1.93 9.26 8.47
N GLU A 48 -3.26 9.34 8.34
CA GLU A 48 -4.02 8.80 7.22
C GLU A 48 -3.58 9.38 5.88
N PHE A 49 -3.19 10.66 5.87
CA PHE A 49 -2.71 11.36 4.68
C PHE A 49 -1.24 11.75 4.76
N GLY A 50 -0.49 11.25 5.75
CA GLY A 50 0.92 11.59 5.93
C GLY A 50 1.13 13.06 6.31
N HIS A 51 0.37 13.55 7.29
CA HIS A 51 0.50 14.91 7.82
C HIS A 51 1.97 15.25 8.12
N PRO A 52 2.49 16.39 7.61
CA PRO A 52 3.89 16.77 7.80
C PRO A 52 4.19 17.19 9.25
N GLU A 53 5.45 17.51 9.52
CA GLU A 53 5.92 17.99 10.83
C GLU A 53 5.68 16.97 11.96
N TRP A 54 5.47 17.45 13.19
CA TRP A 54 5.23 16.68 14.39
C TRP A 54 4.17 17.39 15.27
N LEU A 55 3.63 16.67 16.25
CA LEU A 55 2.74 17.24 17.28
C LEU A 55 3.58 17.67 18.48
N ASP A 56 3.49 18.94 18.89
CA ASP A 56 4.12 19.44 20.13
C ASP A 56 3.13 20.34 20.86
N PHE A 57 2.92 20.07 22.15
CA PHE A 57 2.01 20.84 22.99
C PHE A 57 2.72 22.08 23.56
N PRO A 58 1.99 23.15 23.89
CA PRO A 58 2.53 24.31 24.58
C PRO A 58 3.24 23.92 25.88
N ARG A 59 4.52 24.27 26.00
CA ARG A 59 5.37 24.00 27.16
C ARG A 59 6.52 25.01 27.26
N ALA A 60 7.21 25.05 28.39
CA ALA A 60 8.34 25.97 28.59
C ALA A 60 9.41 25.84 27.49
N GLY A 61 9.73 24.60 27.08
CA GLY A 61 10.75 24.34 26.05
C GLY A 61 10.36 24.71 24.61
N ASN A 62 9.15 25.23 24.36
CA ASN A 62 8.75 25.80 23.08
C ASN A 62 8.04 27.16 23.23
N ASN A 63 8.31 27.87 24.34
CA ASN A 63 7.71 29.17 24.66
C ASN A 63 6.17 29.15 24.65
N SER A 64 5.56 28.08 25.15
CA SER A 64 4.10 27.89 25.16
C SER A 64 3.47 28.02 23.77
N SER A 65 4.18 27.58 22.72
CA SER A 65 3.72 27.68 21.34
C SER A 65 2.62 26.66 21.03
N TYR A 66 1.58 27.13 20.35
CA TYR A 66 0.51 26.30 19.79
C TYR A 66 0.75 25.94 18.32
N TRP A 67 1.86 26.37 17.72
CA TRP A 67 2.12 26.22 16.28
C TRP A 67 2.03 24.78 15.78
N HIS A 68 2.49 23.80 16.58
CA HIS A 68 2.44 22.37 16.25
C HIS A 68 1.27 21.64 16.93
N ALA A 69 0.48 22.30 17.78
CA ALA A 69 -0.67 21.73 18.48
C ALA A 69 -1.96 21.81 17.62
N ARG A 70 -1.88 21.39 16.35
CA ARG A 70 -2.96 21.52 15.36
C ARG A 70 -2.97 20.39 14.34
N ARG A 71 -3.99 20.42 13.46
CA ARG A 71 -4.08 19.61 12.24
C ARG A 71 -4.32 20.49 11.03
N GLN A 72 -3.57 20.24 9.96
CA GLN A 72 -3.59 21.01 8.72
C GLN A 72 -4.50 20.34 7.69
N TRP A 73 -5.82 20.34 7.94
CA TRP A 73 -6.80 19.67 7.08
C TRP A 73 -6.83 20.23 5.65
N ASN A 74 -6.49 21.50 5.50
CA ASN A 74 -6.32 22.14 4.19
C ASN A 74 -5.31 21.40 3.27
N LEU A 75 -4.37 20.63 3.83
CA LEU A 75 -3.40 19.88 3.02
C LEU A 75 -4.03 18.70 2.27
N VAL A 76 -5.00 18.03 2.88
CA VAL A 76 -5.68 16.87 2.28
C VAL A 76 -6.86 17.29 1.40
N ASP A 77 -7.48 18.42 1.72
CA ASP A 77 -8.62 18.97 0.96
C ASP A 77 -8.18 19.67 -0.34
N ASP A 78 -6.92 20.12 -0.45
CA ASP A 78 -6.41 20.78 -1.65
C ASP A 78 -6.08 19.78 -2.76
N GLU A 79 -6.88 19.78 -3.82
CA GLU A 79 -6.69 18.95 -5.01
C GLU A 79 -5.39 19.27 -5.78
N ASN A 80 -4.66 20.34 -5.48
CA ASN A 80 -3.35 20.60 -6.06
C ASN A 80 -2.20 19.98 -5.26
N LEU A 81 -2.48 19.31 -4.14
CA LEU A 81 -1.48 18.65 -3.31
C LEU A 81 -1.59 17.12 -3.35
N ARG A 82 -0.47 16.46 -3.12
CA ARG A 82 -0.32 15.00 -3.19
C ARG A 82 -0.82 14.26 -1.92
N TYR A 83 -1.15 14.97 -0.83
CA TYR A 83 -1.65 14.35 0.41
C TYR A 83 -2.97 13.58 0.18
N LYS A 84 -3.82 14.06 -0.74
CA LYS A 84 -5.05 13.39 -1.16
C LYS A 84 -4.83 11.94 -1.62
N TYR A 85 -3.68 11.65 -2.23
CA TYR A 85 -3.36 10.31 -2.71
C TYR A 85 -3.16 9.31 -1.57
N LEU A 86 -2.51 9.74 -0.48
CA LEU A 86 -2.34 8.94 0.72
C LEU A 86 -3.68 8.72 1.43
N SER A 87 -4.51 9.77 1.51
CA SER A 87 -5.87 9.69 2.06
C SER A 87 -6.77 8.72 1.28
N ARG A 88 -6.76 8.82 -0.06
CA ARG A 88 -7.52 7.91 -0.94
C ARG A 88 -7.09 6.45 -0.76
N PHE A 89 -5.78 6.20 -0.66
CA PHE A 89 -5.28 4.85 -0.43
C PHE A 89 -5.69 4.31 0.94
N ASP A 90 -5.65 5.14 1.98
CA ASP A 90 -6.11 4.72 3.30
C ASP A 90 -7.60 4.39 3.33
N ALA A 91 -8.43 5.24 2.70
CA ALA A 91 -9.85 4.97 2.55
C ALA A 91 -10.08 3.64 1.81
N ALA A 92 -9.39 3.43 0.68
CA ALA A 92 -9.50 2.19 -0.08
C ALA A 92 -9.05 0.97 0.74
N MET A 93 -7.93 1.04 1.46
CA MET A 93 -7.44 -0.03 2.33
C MET A 93 -8.47 -0.45 3.38
N ASN A 94 -9.06 0.51 4.10
CA ASN A 94 -10.07 0.21 5.13
C ASN A 94 -11.37 -0.33 4.51
N VAL A 95 -11.83 0.21 3.38
CA VAL A 95 -13.05 -0.29 2.73
C VAL A 95 -12.84 -1.67 2.12
N THR A 96 -11.63 -1.98 1.61
CA THR A 96 -11.31 -3.33 1.16
C THR A 96 -11.35 -4.29 2.34
N GLU A 97 -10.76 -3.93 3.48
CA GLU A 97 -10.84 -4.75 4.69
C GLU A 97 -12.29 -4.97 5.13
N GLU A 98 -13.12 -3.93 5.12
CA GLU A 98 -14.54 -4.04 5.48
C GLU A 98 -15.30 -5.04 4.59
N ARG A 99 -14.90 -5.22 3.33
CA ARG A 99 -15.56 -6.16 2.40
C ARG A 99 -15.07 -7.60 2.56
N VAL A 100 -13.78 -7.79 2.80
CA VAL A 100 -13.12 -9.11 2.75
C VAL A 100 -12.77 -9.66 4.14
N LYS A 101 -12.82 -8.80 5.15
CA LYS A 101 -12.71 -9.12 6.59
C LYS A 101 -11.42 -9.83 6.98
N TRP A 102 -10.27 -9.35 6.49
CA TRP A 102 -8.99 -10.01 6.80
C TRP A 102 -8.53 -9.83 8.24
N LEU A 103 -8.92 -8.76 8.96
CA LEU A 103 -8.48 -8.56 10.34
C LEU A 103 -9.11 -9.56 11.30
N CYS A 104 -10.36 -9.97 11.08
CA CYS A 104 -11.03 -10.99 11.88
C CYS A 104 -10.84 -12.43 11.34
N SER A 105 -9.95 -12.62 10.37
CA SER A 105 -9.59 -13.94 9.85
C SER A 105 -8.38 -14.52 10.57
N ASP A 106 -8.17 -15.83 10.40
CA ASP A 106 -6.99 -16.53 10.90
C ASP A 106 -5.68 -15.84 10.46
N PRO A 107 -4.58 -16.05 11.22
CA PRO A 107 -3.27 -15.49 10.88
C PRO A 107 -2.83 -15.85 9.46
N ALA A 108 -2.09 -14.93 8.83
CA ALA A 108 -1.62 -15.10 7.46
C ALA A 108 -0.62 -16.27 7.30
N TYR A 109 -0.64 -16.92 6.13
CA TYR A 109 0.41 -17.83 5.71
C TYR A 109 1.44 -17.08 4.86
N VAL A 110 2.65 -16.87 5.39
CA VAL A 110 3.74 -16.19 4.66
C VAL A 110 4.47 -17.20 3.78
N SER A 111 4.23 -17.15 2.47
CA SER A 111 4.87 -18.04 1.49
C SER A 111 6.24 -17.53 1.04
N CYS A 112 6.48 -16.21 1.01
CA CYS A 112 7.74 -15.65 0.55
C CYS A 112 8.23 -14.48 1.42
N LYS A 113 9.54 -14.48 1.70
CA LYS A 113 10.28 -13.40 2.37
C LYS A 113 11.69 -13.33 1.74
N HIS A 114 11.73 -12.94 0.46
CA HIS A 114 12.93 -13.03 -0.35
C HIS A 114 13.84 -11.82 -0.11
N GLU A 115 14.95 -12.04 0.62
CA GLU A 115 15.88 -10.99 1.01
C GLU A 115 16.60 -10.33 -0.16
N GLY A 116 16.90 -11.04 -1.26
CA GLY A 116 17.56 -10.46 -2.43
C GLY A 116 16.63 -9.46 -3.14
N ASP A 117 15.60 -10.01 -3.77
CA ASP A 117 14.52 -9.31 -4.48
C ASP A 117 13.72 -8.32 -3.61
N LYS A 118 13.80 -8.40 -2.28
CA LYS A 118 12.99 -7.62 -1.34
C LYS A 118 11.49 -7.83 -1.54
N VAL A 119 11.09 -9.07 -1.82
CA VAL A 119 9.69 -9.44 -2.07
C VAL A 119 9.11 -10.18 -0.86
N ILE A 120 7.92 -9.76 -0.44
CA ILE A 120 7.13 -10.43 0.59
C ILE A 120 5.82 -10.88 -0.03
N VAL A 121 5.45 -12.14 0.21
CA VAL A 121 4.15 -12.71 -0.21
C VAL A 121 3.53 -13.44 0.96
N PHE A 122 2.24 -13.21 1.17
CA PHE A 122 1.44 -14.01 2.09
C PHE A 122 -0.02 -14.11 1.62
N GLU A 123 -0.72 -15.12 2.16
CA GLU A 123 -2.16 -15.28 2.00
C GLU A 123 -2.87 -15.05 3.33
N ARG A 124 -3.97 -14.29 3.32
CA ARG A 124 -4.84 -14.06 4.48
C ARG A 124 -6.29 -13.86 4.02
N ALA A 125 -7.26 -14.44 4.72
CA ALA A 125 -8.68 -14.41 4.32
C ALA A 125 -8.95 -14.83 2.85
N GLY A 126 -8.17 -15.79 2.32
CA GLY A 126 -8.28 -16.23 0.93
C GLY A 126 -7.76 -15.23 -0.12
N LEU A 127 -7.19 -14.10 0.31
CA LEU A 127 -6.54 -13.11 -0.54
C LEU A 127 -5.05 -13.38 -0.65
N LEU A 128 -4.48 -12.99 -1.78
CA LEU A 128 -3.03 -12.99 -2.01
C LEU A 128 -2.49 -11.57 -1.87
N PHE A 129 -1.56 -11.37 -0.95
CA PHE A 129 -0.84 -10.11 -0.76
C PHE A 129 0.58 -10.22 -1.29
N VAL A 130 0.99 -9.26 -2.11
CA VAL A 130 2.32 -9.23 -2.73
C VAL A 130 2.94 -7.85 -2.59
N PHE A 131 4.15 -7.78 -2.06
CA PHE A 131 4.90 -6.54 -1.87
C PHE A 131 6.26 -6.65 -2.53
N ASN A 132 6.60 -5.68 -3.38
CA ASN A 132 7.95 -5.48 -3.88
C ASN A 132 8.58 -4.25 -3.20
N PHE A 133 9.37 -4.47 -2.16
CA PHE A 133 10.11 -3.42 -1.44
C PHE A 133 11.45 -3.06 -2.11
N HIS A 134 11.78 -3.64 -3.27
CA HIS A 134 13.04 -3.34 -3.93
C HIS A 134 13.13 -1.84 -4.23
N GLY A 135 14.32 -1.26 -4.05
CA GLY A 135 14.54 0.17 -4.22
C GLY A 135 14.52 0.67 -5.67
N HIS A 136 14.54 -0.21 -6.67
CA HIS A 136 14.64 0.15 -8.09
C HIS A 136 14.28 -1.00 -9.06
N GLN A 137 14.34 -2.27 -8.64
CA GLN A 137 14.09 -3.41 -9.53
C GLN A 137 12.59 -3.73 -9.61
N SER A 138 12.09 -3.82 -10.84
CA SER A 138 10.79 -4.40 -11.17
C SER A 138 11.01 -5.82 -11.69
N PHE A 139 10.04 -6.70 -11.47
CA PHE A 139 10.12 -8.10 -11.90
C PHE A 139 8.96 -8.43 -12.83
N THR A 140 9.26 -8.96 -14.01
CA THR A 140 8.28 -9.54 -14.93
C THR A 140 8.20 -11.04 -14.68
N ASP A 141 7.01 -11.62 -14.87
CA ASP A 141 6.77 -13.07 -14.71
C ASP A 141 7.23 -13.64 -13.35
N TYR A 142 7.15 -12.83 -12.28
CA TYR A 142 7.58 -13.25 -10.95
C TYR A 142 6.65 -14.34 -10.42
N ARG A 143 7.21 -15.53 -10.17
CA ARG A 143 6.42 -16.68 -9.71
C ARG A 143 6.13 -16.57 -8.22
N VAL A 144 4.85 -16.65 -7.88
CA VAL A 144 4.31 -16.57 -6.53
C VAL A 144 3.50 -17.83 -6.24
N GLY A 145 3.65 -18.41 -5.04
CA GLY A 145 2.88 -19.59 -4.63
C GLY A 145 1.49 -19.20 -4.11
N VAL A 146 0.47 -19.97 -4.49
CA VAL A 146 -0.93 -19.80 -4.05
C VAL A 146 -1.56 -21.16 -3.74
N GLU A 147 -2.50 -21.18 -2.80
CA GLU A 147 -3.08 -22.45 -2.36
C GLU A 147 -4.19 -22.95 -3.26
N THR A 148 -5.11 -22.04 -3.58
CA THR A 148 -6.36 -22.34 -4.26
C THR A 148 -6.17 -22.05 -5.74
N PRO A 149 -6.44 -23.01 -6.63
CA PRO A 149 -6.38 -22.75 -8.06
C PRO A 149 -7.52 -21.80 -8.48
N GLY A 150 -7.33 -21.09 -9.57
CA GLY A 150 -8.36 -20.25 -10.17
C GLY A 150 -7.79 -19.07 -10.94
N SER A 151 -8.63 -18.07 -11.12
CA SER A 151 -8.30 -16.81 -11.79
C SER A 151 -8.30 -15.69 -10.76
N TYR A 152 -7.15 -15.05 -10.56
CA TYR A 152 -6.97 -13.97 -9.58
C TYR A 152 -7.04 -12.61 -10.28
N LYS A 153 -7.72 -11.66 -9.65
CA LYS A 153 -7.74 -10.26 -10.08
C LYS A 153 -7.20 -9.36 -8.98
N VAL A 154 -6.54 -8.28 -9.38
CA VAL A 154 -6.08 -7.25 -8.44
C VAL A 154 -7.29 -6.45 -7.96
N ILE A 155 -7.48 -6.43 -6.64
CA ILE A 155 -8.58 -5.69 -5.99
C ILE A 155 -8.10 -4.42 -5.29
N LEU A 156 -6.79 -4.33 -5.02
CA LEU A 156 -6.13 -3.13 -4.55
C LEU A 156 -4.69 -3.07 -5.08
N ASP A 157 -4.42 -2.04 -5.87
CA ASP A 157 -3.10 -1.72 -6.43
C ASP A 157 -2.60 -0.38 -5.88
N SER A 158 -1.59 -0.42 -5.02
CA SER A 158 -0.96 0.82 -4.53
C SER A 158 -0.31 1.66 -5.64
N ASP A 159 -0.03 1.12 -6.82
CA ASP A 159 0.57 1.84 -7.95
C ASP A 159 -0.47 2.54 -8.83
N SER A 160 -1.77 2.42 -8.57
CA SER A 160 -2.80 3.16 -9.30
C SER A 160 -2.55 4.67 -9.23
N SER A 161 -2.80 5.37 -10.34
CA SER A 161 -2.74 6.84 -10.41
C SER A 161 -3.74 7.50 -9.45
N HIS A 162 -4.84 6.82 -9.10
CA HIS A 162 -5.79 7.27 -8.08
C HIS A 162 -5.13 7.45 -6.71
N PHE A 163 -4.06 6.69 -6.44
CA PHE A 163 -3.25 6.75 -5.22
C PHE A 163 -1.88 7.39 -5.46
N GLY A 164 -1.68 8.11 -6.58
CA GLY A 164 -0.42 8.77 -6.89
C GLY A 164 0.72 7.81 -7.23
N GLY A 165 0.41 6.62 -7.73
CA GLY A 165 1.39 5.72 -8.35
C GLY A 165 1.53 5.93 -9.85
N PHE A 166 2.27 5.05 -10.52
CA PHE A 166 2.63 5.18 -11.94
C PHE A 166 1.68 4.46 -12.90
N ASN A 167 0.63 3.81 -12.39
CA ASN A 167 -0.39 3.11 -13.15
C ASN A 167 0.18 2.07 -14.13
N ARG A 168 1.10 1.22 -13.64
CA ARG A 168 1.86 0.29 -14.47
C ARG A 168 1.18 -1.07 -14.67
N LEU A 169 0.11 -1.36 -13.94
CA LEU A 169 -0.68 -2.58 -14.11
C LEU A 169 -1.97 -2.27 -14.87
N ASP A 170 -2.41 -3.20 -15.71
CA ASP A 170 -3.73 -3.16 -16.33
C ASP A 170 -4.77 -3.81 -15.37
N PRO A 171 -5.75 -3.05 -14.86
CA PRO A 171 -6.74 -3.54 -13.91
C PRO A 171 -7.67 -4.62 -14.49
N SER A 172 -7.75 -4.76 -15.82
CA SER A 172 -8.54 -5.80 -16.48
C SER A 172 -7.86 -7.17 -16.50
N THR A 173 -6.56 -7.23 -16.17
CA THR A 173 -5.76 -8.45 -16.23
C THR A 173 -6.25 -9.46 -15.19
N ALA A 174 -6.60 -10.65 -15.69
CA ALA A 174 -6.84 -11.83 -14.88
C ALA A 174 -5.60 -12.72 -14.90
N TYR A 175 -5.16 -13.17 -13.72
CA TYR A 175 -3.97 -13.99 -13.55
C TYR A 175 -4.37 -15.43 -13.26
N GLU A 176 -4.06 -16.33 -14.18
CA GLU A 176 -4.40 -17.76 -14.05
C GLU A 176 -3.36 -18.52 -13.24
N THR A 177 -3.82 -19.46 -12.41
CA THR A 177 -2.93 -20.35 -11.66
C THR A 177 -2.42 -21.53 -12.49
N TYR A 178 -1.18 -21.91 -12.25
CA TYR A 178 -0.56 -23.13 -12.78
C TYR A 178 -0.54 -24.23 -11.70
N PRO A 179 -0.73 -25.51 -12.07
CA PRO A 179 -0.59 -26.66 -11.16
C PRO A 179 0.89 -26.99 -10.88
N GLU A 180 1.69 -25.97 -10.62
CA GLU A 180 3.11 -26.04 -10.29
C GLU A 180 3.30 -25.57 -8.85
N PRO A 181 3.65 -26.49 -7.91
CA PRO A 181 3.93 -26.10 -6.53
C PRO A 181 5.09 -25.11 -6.44
N TRP A 182 4.94 -24.09 -5.58
CA TRP A 182 5.96 -23.09 -5.35
C TRP A 182 5.88 -22.56 -3.92
N ASN A 183 7.04 -22.35 -3.27
CA ASN A 183 7.11 -21.79 -1.92
C ASN A 183 6.12 -22.40 -0.91
N ASN A 184 6.08 -23.75 -0.86
CA ASN A 184 5.19 -24.55 -0.01
C ASN A 184 3.68 -24.35 -0.25
N ARG A 185 3.28 -23.89 -1.43
CA ARG A 185 1.89 -23.85 -1.89
C ARG A 185 1.66 -24.84 -3.03
N ARG A 186 0.42 -25.30 -3.18
CA ARG A 186 0.06 -26.34 -4.16
C ARG A 186 0.07 -25.84 -5.61
N HIS A 187 -0.15 -24.54 -5.82
CA HIS A 187 -0.22 -23.91 -7.14
C HIS A 187 0.71 -22.68 -7.17
N SER A 188 0.87 -22.10 -8.35
CA SER A 188 1.58 -20.85 -8.51
C SER A 188 0.96 -19.95 -9.56
N ILE A 189 1.33 -18.68 -9.52
CA ILE A 189 0.87 -17.62 -10.40
C ILE A 189 2.07 -16.76 -10.80
N LYS A 190 2.03 -16.14 -11.99
CA LYS A 190 3.08 -15.23 -12.46
C LYS A 190 2.54 -13.80 -12.48
N LEU A 191 3.28 -12.88 -11.87
CA LEU A 191 2.88 -11.49 -11.72
C LEU A 191 3.93 -10.54 -12.28
N TYR A 192 3.49 -9.41 -12.78
CA TYR A 192 4.36 -8.25 -12.96
C TYR A 192 4.40 -7.45 -11.65
N LEU A 193 5.58 -7.29 -11.06
CA LEU A 193 5.80 -6.62 -9.78
C LEU A 193 6.68 -5.39 -9.97
N PRO A 194 6.09 -4.21 -10.20
CA PRO A 194 6.86 -2.98 -10.26
C PRO A 194 7.58 -2.69 -8.94
N THR A 195 8.70 -1.97 -9.00
CA THR A 195 9.41 -1.52 -7.80
C THR A 195 8.51 -0.66 -6.90
N ARG A 196 8.58 -0.91 -5.59
CA ARG A 196 7.86 -0.20 -4.52
C ARG A 196 6.34 -0.23 -4.69
N THR A 197 5.77 -1.42 -4.81
CA THR A 197 4.32 -1.62 -4.89
C THR A 197 3.85 -2.69 -3.91
N GLY A 198 2.65 -2.50 -3.37
CA GLY A 198 1.83 -3.51 -2.71
C GLY A 198 0.57 -3.79 -3.51
N LEU A 199 0.26 -5.07 -3.71
CA LEU A 199 -0.89 -5.58 -4.44
C LEU A 199 -1.70 -6.51 -3.54
N ILE A 200 -3.03 -6.46 -3.67
CA ILE A 200 -3.96 -7.45 -3.13
C ILE A 200 -4.70 -8.08 -4.30
N LEU A 201 -4.70 -9.40 -4.38
CA LEU A 201 -5.43 -10.17 -5.38
C LEU A 201 -6.47 -11.07 -4.72
N SER A 202 -7.59 -11.26 -5.40
CA SER A 202 -8.68 -12.15 -5.01
C SER A 202 -8.99 -13.13 -6.13
N ASN A 203 -9.23 -14.39 -5.78
CA ASN A 203 -9.81 -15.39 -6.68
C ASN A 203 -11.35 -15.45 -6.60
N ASN A 204 -11.93 -14.74 -5.64
CA ASN A 204 -13.37 -14.54 -5.52
C ASN A 204 -13.78 -13.23 -6.20
N PRO A 205 -15.01 -13.14 -6.73
CA PRO A 205 -15.53 -11.92 -7.33
C PRO A 205 -15.64 -10.81 -6.27
N VAL A 206 -14.66 -9.91 -6.29
CA VAL A 206 -14.60 -8.70 -5.47
C VAL A 206 -14.20 -7.58 -6.41
N GLU A 207 -15.13 -6.67 -6.68
CA GLU A 207 -14.85 -5.51 -7.53
C GLU A 207 -13.93 -4.51 -6.81
N PRO A 208 -12.94 -3.92 -7.51
CA PRO A 208 -12.14 -2.81 -7.00
C PRO A 208 -13.03 -1.65 -6.52
N ILE A 209 -12.54 -0.90 -5.54
CA ILE A 209 -13.31 0.14 -4.82
C ILE A 209 -12.96 1.55 -5.31
N TYR A 210 -12.07 1.63 -6.28
CA TYR A 210 -11.56 2.86 -6.86
C TYR A 210 -11.67 2.75 -8.38
N PRO A 211 -11.78 3.90 -9.08
CA PRO A 211 -11.94 3.95 -10.53
C PRO A 211 -10.74 3.35 -11.29
#